data_AF-A0A3M8LMJ4-F1
#
_entry.id   AF-A0A3M8LMJ4-F1
#
_cell.length_a   1.000
_cell.length_b   1.000
_cell.length_c   1.000
_cell.angle_alpha   90.00
_cell.angle_beta   90.00
_cell.angle_gamma   90.00
#
_symmetry.space_group_name_H-M   'P 1'
#
loop_
_entity.id
_entity.type
_entity.pdbx_description
1 polymer ?
#
loop_
_entity_poly.entity_id
_entity_poly.type
_entity_poly.pdbx_seq_one_letter_code
_entity_poly.pdbx_strand_id
1 'polypeptide(L)'
;MDDAVTACEIPKTSPWIVVGDDGQSISMKSDGAESQGADLEDIVCVLDQLDTPDSVTSRMGSTRALDGRQNAEWNDLSASWGYHPDDGLDMVVEVVQ
;
A
#
# COMPACT_ATOMS: atom_id res chain seq x y z
N MET A 1 -8.11 -9.41 2.61
CA MET A 1 -7.70 -7.99 2.65
C MET A 1 -8.83 -7.06 3.08
N ASP A 2 -10.11 -7.40 2.84
CA ASP A 2 -11.26 -6.66 3.39
C ASP A 2 -11.20 -6.40 4.90
N ASP A 3 -10.75 -7.40 5.68
CA ASP A 3 -10.66 -7.28 7.14
C ASP A 3 -9.69 -6.16 7.56
N ALA A 4 -8.53 -6.06 6.91
CA ALA A 4 -7.55 -5.01 7.16
C ALA A 4 -8.13 -3.61 6.87
N VAL A 5 -8.76 -3.44 5.71
CA VAL A 5 -9.40 -2.16 5.31
C VAL A 5 -10.55 -1.81 6.26
N THR A 6 -11.32 -2.80 6.70
CA THR A 6 -12.43 -2.62 7.65
C THR A 6 -11.92 -2.23 9.04
N ALA A 7 -10.84 -2.85 9.52
CA ALA A 7 -10.22 -2.55 10.80
C ALA A 7 -9.65 -1.12 10.85
N CYS A 8 -9.22 -0.61 9.70
CA CYS A 8 -8.76 0.77 9.54
C CYS A 8 -9.89 1.77 9.22
N GLU A 9 -11.15 1.34 9.31
CA GLU A 9 -12.34 2.17 9.07
C GLU A 9 -12.39 2.83 7.68
N ILE A 10 -11.67 2.25 6.70
CA ILE A 10 -11.58 2.79 5.35
C ILE A 10 -12.87 2.48 4.58
N PRO A 11 -13.58 3.50 4.04
CA PRO A 11 -14.80 3.27 3.30
C PRO A 11 -14.55 2.41 2.05
N LYS A 12 -15.43 1.45 1.78
CA LYS A 12 -15.39 0.64 0.54
C LYS A 12 -15.50 1.47 -0.74
N THR A 13 -15.92 2.72 -0.64
CA THR A 13 -15.99 3.68 -1.75
C THR A 13 -14.69 4.48 -1.93
N SER A 14 -13.66 4.23 -1.13
CA SER A 14 -12.35 4.88 -1.29
C SER A 14 -11.81 4.61 -2.69
N PRO A 15 -11.45 5.65 -3.47
CA PRO A 15 -10.82 5.46 -4.78
C PRO A 15 -9.31 5.17 -4.68
N TRP A 16 -8.73 5.29 -3.48
CA TRP A 16 -7.27 5.28 -3.27
C TRP A 16 -6.77 4.05 -2.53
N ILE A 17 -7.62 3.40 -1.76
CA ILE A 17 -7.34 2.12 -1.10
C ILE A 17 -8.43 1.16 -1.54
N VAL A 18 -8.11 0.30 -2.50
CA VAL A 18 -9.09 -0.54 -3.20
C VAL A 18 -8.68 -1.99 -3.08
N VAL A 19 -9.55 -2.78 -2.45
CA VAL A 19 -9.46 -4.24 -2.44
C VAL A 19 -9.94 -4.77 -3.80
N GLY A 20 -9.09 -5.58 -4.44
CA GLY A 20 -9.34 -6.19 -5.74
C GLY A 20 -9.28 -7.71 -5.69
N ASP A 21 -9.43 -8.33 -6.86
CA ASP A 21 -9.25 -9.77 -7.09
C ASP A 21 -10.00 -10.67 -6.09
N ASP A 22 -11.26 -10.33 -5.84
CA ASP A 22 -12.13 -11.02 -4.87
C ASP A 22 -11.52 -11.11 -3.46
N GLY A 23 -10.81 -10.07 -3.03
CA GLY A 23 -10.18 -9.96 -1.71
C GLY A 23 -8.72 -10.38 -1.65
N GLN A 24 -8.14 -10.79 -2.78
CA GLN A 24 -6.77 -11.31 -2.90
C GLN A 24 -5.73 -10.24 -3.23
N SER A 25 -6.15 -9.02 -3.57
CA SER A 25 -5.23 -7.90 -3.77
C SER A 25 -5.75 -6.61 -3.15
N ILE A 26 -4.83 -5.68 -2.88
CA ILE A 26 -5.14 -4.33 -2.47
C ILE A 26 -4.20 -3.37 -3.17
N SER A 27 -4.77 -2.33 -3.78
CA SER A 27 -4.04 -1.21 -4.36
C SER A 27 -4.16 0.00 -3.46
N MET A 28 -3.06 0.69 -3.22
CA MET A 28 -2.97 1.84 -2.34
C MET A 28 -2.20 2.96 -3.00
N LYS A 29 -2.77 4.18 -2.99
CA LYS A 29 -2.13 5.40 -3.47
C LYS A 29 -2.14 6.46 -2.39
N SER A 30 -1.00 7.09 -2.12
CA SER A 30 -0.95 8.26 -1.22
C SER A 30 -1.10 9.56 -2.00
N ASP A 31 -1.39 10.65 -1.30
CA ASP A 31 -1.20 11.99 -1.84
C ASP A 31 0.25 12.21 -2.32
N GLY A 32 0.37 13.03 -3.37
CA GLY A 32 1.62 13.62 -3.85
C GLY A 32 1.50 15.15 -3.93
N ALA A 33 2.55 15.83 -4.38
CA ALA A 33 2.51 17.28 -4.53
C ALA A 33 1.53 17.75 -5.63
N GLU A 34 1.27 16.90 -6.63
CA GLU A 34 0.40 17.19 -7.77
C GLU A 34 -0.77 16.20 -7.94
N SER A 35 -0.82 15.13 -7.15
CA SER A 35 -1.87 14.11 -7.16
C SER A 35 -2.63 14.02 -5.83
N GLN A 36 -3.91 13.67 -5.91
CA GLN A 36 -4.69 13.26 -4.73
C GLN A 36 -4.57 11.75 -4.51
N GLY A 37 -4.63 11.34 -3.26
CA GLY A 37 -4.57 9.97 -2.79
C GLY A 37 -5.12 9.84 -1.37
N ALA A 38 -4.82 8.70 -0.74
CA ALA A 38 -5.18 8.44 0.65
C ALA A 38 -4.23 9.14 1.62
N ASP A 39 -4.74 9.38 2.83
CA ASP A 39 -3.92 9.77 3.96
C ASP A 39 -2.89 8.68 4.25
N LEU A 40 -1.65 9.09 4.56
CA LEU A 40 -0.57 8.14 4.83
C LEU A 40 -0.86 7.29 6.08
N GLU A 41 -1.62 7.83 7.04
CA GLU A 41 -2.04 7.11 8.26
C GLU A 41 -2.93 5.90 7.92
N ASP A 42 -3.84 6.03 6.94
CA ASP A 42 -4.69 4.92 6.49
C ASP A 42 -3.85 3.80 5.84
N ILE A 43 -2.89 4.19 4.99
CA ILE A 43 -1.98 3.23 4.34
C ILE A 43 -1.13 2.51 5.39
N VAL A 44 -0.59 3.24 6.37
CA VAL A 44 0.19 2.65 7.47
C VAL A 44 -0.67 1.71 8.30
N CYS A 45 -1.92 2.08 8.61
CA CYS A 45 -2.85 1.20 9.32
C CYS A 45 -3.08 -0.11 8.55
N VAL A 46 -3.33 -0.04 7.24
CA VAL A 46 -3.53 -1.24 6.42
C VAL A 46 -2.27 -2.12 6.41
N LEU A 47 -1.08 -1.52 6.25
CA LEU A 47 0.17 -2.26 6.28
C LEU A 47 0.42 -2.96 7.64
N ASP A 48 0.06 -2.31 8.75
CA ASP A 48 0.12 -2.90 10.09
C ASP A 48 -0.85 -4.09 10.21
N GLN A 49 -2.09 -3.95 9.75
CA GLN A 49 -3.08 -5.04 9.72
C GLN A 49 -2.70 -6.21 8.79
N LEU A 50 -1.80 -5.99 7.83
CA LEU A 50 -1.23 -7.02 6.96
C LEU A 50 0.07 -7.62 7.52
N ASP A 51 0.39 -7.34 8.79
CA ASP A 51 1.60 -7.80 9.48
C ASP A 51 2.89 -7.46 8.70
N THR A 52 2.93 -6.29 8.05
CA THR A 52 4.07 -5.87 7.24
C THR A 52 5.30 -5.68 8.15
N PRO A 53 6.42 -6.38 7.91
CA PRO A 53 7.61 -6.23 8.74
C PRO A 53 8.17 -4.81 8.76
N ASP A 54 8.70 -4.35 9.89
CA ASP A 54 9.37 -3.03 10.03
C ASP A 54 10.46 -2.79 8.98
N SER A 55 11.15 -3.85 8.55
CA SER A 55 12.17 -3.77 7.50
C SER A 55 11.59 -3.47 6.12
N VAL A 56 10.34 -3.87 5.85
CA VAL A 56 9.62 -3.58 4.62
C VAL A 56 9.11 -2.13 4.65
N THR A 57 8.46 -1.71 5.74
CA THR A 57 7.99 -0.33 5.89
C THR A 57 9.15 0.68 5.90
N SER A 58 10.29 0.34 6.52
CA SER A 58 11.52 1.14 6.46
C SER A 58 12.05 1.29 5.03
N ARG A 59 11.99 0.22 4.21
CA ARG A 59 12.38 0.29 2.80
C ARG A 59 11.43 1.19 2.01
N MET A 60 10.12 1.07 2.22
CA MET A 60 9.11 1.95 1.63
C MET A 60 9.40 3.42 1.95
N GLY A 61 9.61 3.76 3.23
CA GLY A 61 9.91 5.13 3.67
C GLY A 61 11.25 5.69 3.14
N SER A 62 12.16 4.84 2.69
CA SER A 62 13.44 5.24 2.08
C SER A 62 13.42 5.26 0.54
N THR A 63 12.33 4.83 -0.09
CA THR A 63 12.23 4.68 -1.55
C THR A 63 12.13 6.06 -2.21
N ARG A 64 12.97 6.30 -3.23
CA ARG A 64 12.96 7.54 -4.02
C ARG A 64 12.44 7.26 -5.43
N ALA A 65 12.02 8.31 -6.12
CA ALA A 65 11.63 8.24 -7.53
C ALA A 65 12.65 7.53 -8.43
N LEU A 66 13.93 7.76 -8.19
CA LEU A 66 15.03 7.19 -8.99
C LEU A 66 15.26 5.71 -8.74
N ASP A 67 14.74 5.16 -7.64
CA ASP A 67 14.94 3.74 -7.30
C ASP A 67 14.01 2.84 -8.13
N GLY A 68 12.95 3.41 -8.73
CA GLY A 68 11.96 2.67 -9.51
C GLY A 68 11.08 1.75 -8.65
N ARG A 69 10.41 0.79 -9.28
CA ARG A 69 9.52 -0.15 -8.58
C ARG A 69 10.35 -1.09 -7.70
N GLN A 70 10.03 -1.14 -6.42
CA GLN A 70 10.59 -2.04 -5.43
C GLN A 70 9.63 -3.20 -5.15
N ASN A 71 10.14 -4.26 -4.54
CA ASN A 71 9.34 -5.42 -4.13
C ASN A 71 9.78 -5.96 -2.76
N ALA A 72 8.85 -6.66 -2.11
CA ALA A 72 9.10 -7.46 -0.91
C ALA A 72 8.03 -8.54 -0.78
N GLU A 73 8.40 -9.65 -0.15
CA GLU A 73 7.48 -10.73 0.21
C GLU A 73 7.56 -10.95 1.72
N TRP A 74 6.42 -11.26 2.33
CA TRP A 74 6.32 -11.69 3.72
C TRP A 74 5.06 -12.54 3.90
N ASN A 75 5.12 -13.55 4.77
CA ASN A 75 4.05 -14.53 4.91
C ASN A 75 3.64 -15.08 3.53
N ASP A 76 2.34 -15.03 3.22
CA ASP A 76 1.77 -15.43 1.94
C ASP A 76 1.44 -14.20 1.06
N LEU A 77 2.15 -13.08 1.26
CA LEU A 77 1.93 -11.81 0.56
C LEU A 77 3.17 -11.38 -0.24
N SER A 78 2.92 -10.80 -1.41
CA SER A 78 3.87 -10.05 -2.21
C SER A 78 3.41 -8.60 -2.29
N ALA A 79 4.34 -7.66 -2.12
CA ALA A 79 4.09 -6.25 -2.36
C ALA A 79 5.05 -5.69 -3.40
N SER A 80 4.51 -4.78 -4.21
CA SER A 80 5.24 -4.02 -5.22
C SER A 80 4.86 -2.55 -5.09
N TRP A 81 5.85 -1.68 -4.88
CA TRP A 81 5.61 -0.24 -4.68
C TRP A 81 6.58 0.64 -5.45
N GLY A 82 6.15 1.85 -5.77
CA GLY A 82 6.99 2.94 -6.24
C GLY A 82 6.60 4.23 -5.54
N TYR A 83 7.47 5.23 -5.58
CA TYR A 83 7.19 6.55 -5.02
C TYR A 83 7.67 7.64 -5.97
N HIS A 84 6.85 8.66 -6.18
CA HIS A 84 7.27 9.91 -6.81
C HIS A 84 6.78 11.09 -5.95
N PRO A 85 7.57 12.15 -5.72
CA PRO A 85 7.12 13.30 -4.93
C PRO A 85 5.82 13.94 -5.45
N ASP A 86 5.62 13.94 -6.76
CA ASP A 86 4.43 14.57 -7.37
C ASP A 86 3.21 13.63 -7.35
N ASP A 87 3.42 12.32 -7.48
CA ASP A 87 2.33 11.33 -7.60
C ASP A 87 2.00 10.60 -6.29
N GLY A 88 2.89 10.68 -5.29
CA GLY A 88 2.81 9.91 -4.05
C GLY A 88 3.37 8.49 -4.17
N LEU A 89 3.06 7.67 -3.17
CA LEU A 89 3.26 6.22 -3.16
C LEU A 89 2.22 5.56 -4.07
N ASP A 90 2.65 4.58 -4.86
CA ASP A 90 1.77 3.68 -5.61
C ASP A 90 2.16 2.24 -5.29
N MET A 91 1.25 1.50 -4.65
CA MET A 91 1.50 0.17 -4.11
C MET A 91 0.40 -0.81 -4.49
N VAL A 92 0.81 -2.06 -4.74
CA VAL A 92 -0.09 -3.21 -4.78
C VAL A 92 0.46 -4.27 -3.83
N VAL A 93 -0.42 -4.88 -3.04
CA VAL A 93 -0.15 -6.09 -2.26
C VAL A 93 -1.09 -7.18 -2.76
N GLU A 94 -0.58 -8.40 -2.94
CA GLU A 94 -1.33 -9.55 -3.44
C GLU A 94 -0.96 -10.81 -2.68
N VAL A 95 -1.89 -11.77 -2.61
CA VAL A 95 -1.61 -13.11 -2.07
C VAL A 95 -0.77 -13.90 -3.09
N VAL A 96 0.35 -14.45 -2.64
CA VAL A 96 1.15 -15.40 -3.44
C VAL A 96 0.64 -16.82 -3.23
N GLN A 97 0.30 -17.49 -4.34
CA GLN A 97 -0.16 -18.90 -4.39
C GLN A 97 1.00 -19.89 -4.44
#